data_AF-A0A3C0N579-F1
#
_entry.id   AF-A0A3C0N579-F1
#
_cell.length_a   1.000
_cell.length_b   1.000
_cell.length_c   1.000
_cell.angle_alpha   90.00
_cell.angle_beta   90.00
_cell.angle_gamma   90.00
#
_symmetry.space_group_name_H-M   'P 1'
#
loop_
_entity.id
_entity.type
_entity.pdbx_description
1 polymer ?
#
loop_
_entity_poly.entity_id
_entity_poly.type
_entity_poly.pdbx_seq_one_letter_code
_entity_poly.pdbx_strand_id
1 'polypeptide(L)'
;QHEKNPRTALQINDVIISTVGTIGNCAVVDETILPANSDRHVGIIRIQNEFKSYFISTFVISSYGKFQSLRESTGNVQLNLFIYKIKTIKIPLLSKGFHKNIENRVRLAHQLLKQSKIIYSEAEDLLLSKLNLKDWQPTEETIVVKSFADSYLVSDRFDAEYYQLKYEQAEKALQECGFPNQNLGSLIEPIQNGFDFREFTEEGTHYIRVGDIKQGKIDTAGAVKVPITIADVDKPVGLQIGDILFTRKGSFGNSAVVTELELEGIISSEIMLLRLNSIAKSMILPEYISLFINSKFGYLQIERRVHGVAYYSISQADLADVLIPIVPMPDQEKIVQKIKSSFALKLKSKQLLEIAKTGVERAIETDEATATNWMNQQLED
;
A
#
# COMPACT_ATOMS: atom_id res chain seq x y z
N GLN A 1 -22.06 22.27 -1.52
CA GLN A 1 -21.30 23.00 -0.48
C GLN A 1 -20.23 23.92 -1.07
N HIS A 2 -19.57 23.52 -2.17
CA HIS A 2 -18.53 24.30 -2.86
C HIS A 2 -18.91 25.76 -3.18
N GLU A 3 -20.06 25.96 -3.82
CA GLU A 3 -20.57 27.31 -4.15
C GLU A 3 -20.89 28.16 -2.91
N LYS A 4 -21.16 27.52 -1.77
CA LYS A 4 -21.54 28.19 -0.51
C LYS A 4 -20.32 28.65 0.32
N ASN A 5 -19.11 28.16 0.02
CA ASN A 5 -17.88 28.51 0.73
C ASN A 5 -16.71 28.75 -0.25
N PRO A 6 -16.75 29.83 -1.04
CA PRO A 6 -15.74 30.10 -2.08
C PRO A 6 -14.32 30.32 -1.52
N ARG A 7 -14.19 30.69 -0.23
CA ARG A 7 -12.88 30.92 0.41
C ARG A 7 -12.06 29.65 0.64
N THR A 8 -12.71 28.49 0.75
CA THR A 8 -12.04 27.20 0.93
C THR A 8 -12.00 26.36 -0.34
N ALA A 9 -12.51 26.89 -1.45
CA ALA A 9 -12.48 26.22 -2.74
C ALA A 9 -11.04 26.05 -3.23
N LEU A 10 -10.66 24.80 -3.49
CA LEU A 10 -9.37 24.44 -4.06
C LEU A 10 -9.32 24.81 -5.54
N GLN A 11 -8.14 25.23 -6.00
CA GLN A 11 -7.84 25.53 -7.40
C GLN A 11 -6.65 24.71 -7.87
N ILE A 12 -6.58 24.44 -9.18
CA ILE A 12 -5.42 23.77 -9.79
C ILE A 12 -4.15 24.56 -9.42
N ASN A 13 -3.11 23.84 -9.01
CA ASN A 13 -1.83 24.37 -8.52
C ASN A 13 -1.86 25.05 -7.14
N ASP A 14 -2.98 25.04 -6.41
CA ASP A 14 -2.93 25.35 -4.98
C ASP A 14 -2.02 24.32 -4.27
N VAL A 15 -1.16 24.79 -3.37
CA VAL A 15 -0.41 23.90 -2.47
C VAL A 15 -1.23 23.79 -1.18
N ILE A 16 -1.64 22.59 -0.82
CA ILE A 16 -2.34 22.33 0.44
C ILE A 16 -1.35 21.81 1.47
N ILE A 17 -1.51 22.23 2.72
CA ILE A 17 -0.63 21.89 3.84
C ILE A 17 -1.46 21.46 5.04
N SER A 18 -1.11 20.33 5.66
CA SER A 18 -1.75 19.89 6.90
C SER A 18 -1.30 20.78 8.07
N THR A 19 -2.27 21.30 8.82
CA THR A 19 -2.01 22.18 9.98
C THR A 19 -2.12 21.46 11.32
N VAL A 20 -2.67 20.24 11.35
CA VAL A 20 -2.86 19.43 12.57
C VAL A 20 -2.53 17.97 12.28
N GLY A 21 -1.96 17.27 13.27
CA GLY A 21 -1.54 15.87 13.11
C GLY A 21 -0.21 15.79 12.37
N THR A 22 -0.24 15.49 11.08
CA THR A 22 0.98 15.44 10.24
C THR A 22 1.37 16.83 9.73
N ILE A 23 1.70 17.73 10.64
CA ILE A 23 1.95 19.13 10.34
C ILE A 23 3.10 19.28 9.32
N GLY A 24 2.87 20.14 8.32
CA GLY A 24 3.86 20.41 7.28
C GLY A 24 3.85 19.41 6.13
N ASN A 25 3.02 18.36 6.18
CA ASN A 25 2.78 17.55 4.99
C ASN A 25 2.04 18.38 3.94
N CYS A 26 2.55 18.34 2.71
CA CYS A 26 2.02 19.11 1.60
C CYS A 26 1.65 18.25 0.40
N ALA A 27 0.74 18.77 -0.42
CA ALA A 27 0.44 18.26 -1.75
C ALA A 27 0.05 19.41 -2.69
N VAL A 28 0.14 19.17 -4.00
CA VAL A 28 -0.33 20.11 -5.02
C VAL A 28 -1.67 19.63 -5.56
N VAL A 29 -2.64 20.53 -5.62
CA VAL A 29 -3.97 20.27 -6.18
C VAL A 29 -3.86 20.10 -7.70
N ASP A 30 -4.39 19.00 -8.21
CA ASP A 30 -4.59 18.76 -9.63
C ASP A 30 -6.09 18.66 -9.99
N GLU A 31 -6.38 18.47 -11.27
CA GLU A 31 -7.75 18.37 -11.79
C GLU A 31 -8.54 17.16 -11.27
N THR A 32 -7.86 16.11 -10.79
CA THR A 32 -8.50 14.84 -10.42
C THR A 32 -9.26 14.91 -9.09
N ILE A 33 -8.96 15.93 -8.27
CA ILE A 33 -9.59 16.13 -6.97
C ILE A 33 -10.63 17.27 -6.96
N LEU A 34 -10.87 17.91 -8.11
CA LEU A 34 -11.78 19.05 -8.22
C LEU A 34 -13.17 18.63 -8.74
N PRO A 35 -14.26 19.32 -8.31
CA PRO A 35 -14.29 20.42 -7.35
C PRO A 35 -14.20 19.93 -5.89
N ALA A 36 -13.37 20.60 -5.08
CA ALA A 36 -13.22 20.28 -3.66
C ALA A 36 -13.02 21.54 -2.81
N ASN A 37 -13.29 21.40 -1.50
CA ASN A 37 -13.02 22.41 -0.49
C ASN A 37 -12.06 21.87 0.55
N SER A 38 -11.21 22.74 1.10
CA SER A 38 -10.35 22.37 2.23
C SER A 38 -11.16 22.24 3.53
N ASP A 39 -10.79 21.26 4.36
CA ASP A 39 -11.22 21.17 5.75
C ASP A 39 -10.55 22.26 6.61
N ARG A 40 -11.05 22.50 7.83
CA ARG A 40 -10.48 23.43 8.83
C ARG A 40 -9.02 23.14 9.22
N HIS A 41 -8.54 21.91 9.03
CA HIS A 41 -7.18 21.47 9.37
C HIS A 41 -6.22 21.46 8.16
N VAL A 42 -6.65 22.04 7.03
CA VAL A 42 -5.87 22.15 5.80
C VAL A 42 -5.72 23.61 5.41
N GLY A 43 -4.48 24.09 5.37
CA GLY A 43 -4.12 25.40 4.84
C GLY A 43 -4.02 25.37 3.31
N ILE A 44 -4.46 26.46 2.66
CA ILE A 44 -4.31 26.67 1.22
C ILE A 44 -3.22 27.73 0.99
N ILE A 45 -2.19 27.36 0.22
CA ILE A 45 -1.14 28.26 -0.24
C ILE A 45 -1.35 28.49 -1.74
N ARG A 46 -1.92 29.64 -2.07
CA ARG A 46 -2.12 30.08 -3.46
C ARG A 46 -0.96 30.97 -3.89
N ILE A 47 -0.19 30.49 -4.85
CA ILE A 47 1.03 31.17 -5.31
C ILE A 47 0.64 32.30 -6.28
N GLN A 48 1.07 33.52 -5.98
CA GLN A 48 0.84 34.71 -6.83
C GLN A 48 2.09 35.13 -7.63
N ASN A 49 3.24 34.55 -7.32
CA ASN A 49 4.55 34.91 -7.88
C ASN A 49 5.07 33.83 -8.84
N GLU A 50 6.28 34.00 -9.36
CA GLU A 50 6.92 33.11 -10.33
C GLU A 50 7.36 31.74 -9.79
N PHE A 51 7.04 31.43 -8.53
CA PHE A 51 7.33 30.14 -7.90
C PHE A 51 6.46 29.03 -8.50
N LYS A 52 7.01 27.83 -8.57
CA LYS A 52 6.28 26.63 -9.01
C LYS A 52 5.69 25.91 -7.81
N SER A 53 4.42 25.50 -7.89
CA SER A 53 3.71 24.83 -6.79
C SER A 53 4.40 23.56 -6.32
N TYR A 54 4.90 22.76 -7.26
CA TYR A 54 5.65 21.55 -6.92
C TYR A 54 6.98 21.85 -6.22
N PHE A 55 7.69 22.90 -6.61
CA PHE A 55 8.89 23.33 -5.88
C PHE A 55 8.55 23.76 -4.45
N ILE A 56 7.52 24.59 -4.26
CA ILE A 56 7.09 25.02 -2.91
C ILE A 56 6.69 23.81 -2.07
N SER A 57 5.87 22.91 -2.61
CA SER A 57 5.47 21.68 -1.90
C SER A 57 6.67 20.84 -1.51
N THR A 58 7.63 20.64 -2.41
CA THR A 58 8.86 19.88 -2.13
C THR A 58 9.72 20.57 -1.06
N PHE A 59 9.87 21.89 -1.11
CA PHE A 59 10.58 22.63 -0.08
C PHE A 59 9.91 22.52 1.30
N VAL A 60 8.58 22.65 1.38
CA VAL A 60 7.90 22.55 2.68
C VAL A 60 8.06 21.14 3.30
N ILE A 61 8.09 20.09 2.46
CA ILE A 61 8.28 18.69 2.90
C ILE A 61 9.74 18.40 3.27
N SER A 62 10.70 19.16 2.74
CA SER A 62 12.12 19.00 3.07
C SER A 62 12.41 19.23 4.55
N SER A 63 13.58 18.81 5.02
CA SER A 63 14.04 19.04 6.38
C SER A 63 13.84 20.49 6.81
N TYR A 64 14.31 21.46 6.01
CA TYR A 64 14.20 22.89 6.27
C TYR A 64 12.76 23.41 6.34
N GLY A 65 11.89 22.98 5.43
CA GLY A 65 10.47 23.36 5.45
C GLY A 65 9.72 22.78 6.65
N LYS A 66 10.01 21.51 6.95
CA LYS A 66 9.40 20.79 8.08
C LYS A 66 9.85 21.37 9.42
N PHE A 67 11.14 21.70 9.57
CA PHE A 67 11.65 22.37 10.76
C PHE A 67 10.97 23.73 10.99
N GLN A 68 10.80 24.54 9.95
CA GLN A 68 10.08 25.82 10.07
C GLN A 68 8.61 25.62 10.44
N SER A 69 7.93 24.66 9.81
CA SER A 69 6.52 24.36 10.08
C SER A 69 6.31 23.90 11.52
N LEU A 70 7.17 23.02 12.03
CA LEU A 70 7.12 22.55 13.41
C LEU A 70 7.46 23.66 14.41
N ARG A 71 8.48 24.48 14.12
CA ARG A 71 8.86 25.62 14.99
C ARG A 71 7.73 26.62 15.18
N GLU A 72 6.96 26.88 14.13
CA GLU A 72 5.84 27.83 14.18
C GLU A 72 4.52 27.21 14.68
N SER A 73 4.51 25.90 14.89
CA SER A 73 3.37 25.20 15.48
C SER A 73 3.26 25.50 16.97
N THR A 74 2.03 25.56 17.46
CA THR A 74 1.74 25.85 18.88
C THR A 74 0.75 24.85 19.44
N GLY A 75 0.77 24.63 20.75
CA GLY A 75 -0.08 23.68 21.46
C GLY A 75 0.73 22.69 22.30
N ASN A 76 0.13 22.17 23.37
CA ASN A 76 0.80 21.22 24.27
C ASN A 76 0.55 19.77 23.89
N VAL A 77 -0.72 19.38 23.68
CA VAL A 77 -1.12 17.99 23.39
C VAL A 77 -1.33 17.77 21.90
N GLN A 78 -1.99 18.71 21.23
CA GLN A 78 -2.17 18.70 19.79
C GLN A 78 -1.58 19.98 19.21
N LEU A 79 -0.50 19.83 18.45
CA LEU A 79 0.12 20.94 17.75
C LEU A 79 -0.81 21.44 16.63
N ASN A 80 -0.80 22.75 16.41
CA ASN A 80 -1.52 23.40 15.33
C ASN A 80 -0.64 24.48 14.68
N LEU A 81 -0.53 24.44 13.35
CA LEU A 81 0.12 25.46 12.52
C LEU A 81 -0.92 26.44 11.99
N PHE A 82 -1.06 27.59 12.65
CA PHE A 82 -2.03 28.60 12.22
C PHE A 82 -1.72 29.16 10.84
N ILE A 83 -2.76 29.45 10.04
CA ILE A 83 -2.62 29.92 8.65
C ILE A 83 -1.75 31.17 8.53
N TYR A 84 -1.84 32.11 9.48
CA TYR A 84 -1.02 33.32 9.45
C TYR A 84 0.48 33.04 9.67
N LYS A 85 0.83 31.93 10.32
CA LYS A 85 2.22 31.46 10.48
C LYS A 85 2.77 30.78 9.23
N ILE A 86 1.92 30.20 8.39
CA ILE A 86 2.35 29.66 7.09
C ILE A 86 2.98 30.78 6.25
N LYS A 87 2.46 32.02 6.35
CA LYS A 87 3.01 33.20 5.66
C LYS A 87 4.40 33.62 6.13
N THR A 88 4.86 33.14 7.30
CA THR A 88 6.19 33.47 7.83
C THR A 88 7.26 32.44 7.47
N ILE A 89 6.88 31.34 6.81
CA ILE A 89 7.83 30.34 6.31
C ILE A 89 8.71 31.00 5.25
N LYS A 90 10.03 30.93 5.47
CA LYS A 90 11.03 31.46 4.55
C LYS A 90 11.27 30.45 3.45
N ILE A 91 10.98 30.85 2.22
CA ILE A 91 11.23 30.08 1.01
C ILE A 91 12.61 30.48 0.44
N PRO A 92 13.49 29.53 0.08
CA PRO A 92 14.78 29.85 -0.52
C PRO A 92 14.57 30.47 -1.92
N LEU A 93 15.34 31.50 -2.21
CA LEU A 93 15.34 32.18 -3.51
C LEU A 93 16.26 31.43 -4.47
N LEU A 94 15.72 30.41 -5.13
CA LEU A 94 16.42 29.63 -6.16
C LEU A 94 15.98 30.08 -7.57
N SER A 95 16.76 29.73 -8.57
CA SER A 95 16.51 30.12 -9.95
C SER A 95 15.23 29.49 -10.51
N LYS A 96 14.62 30.16 -11.49
CA LYS A 96 13.47 29.62 -12.24
C LYS A 96 13.80 28.28 -12.92
N GLY A 97 15.06 28.13 -13.35
CA GLY A 97 15.55 26.88 -13.94
C GLY A 97 15.50 25.74 -12.92
N PHE A 98 15.95 25.99 -11.70
CA PHE A 98 15.91 25.02 -10.61
C PHE A 98 14.47 24.68 -10.20
N HIS A 99 13.59 25.67 -10.04
CA HIS A 99 12.17 25.42 -9.75
C HIS A 99 11.52 24.50 -10.79
N LYS A 100 11.81 24.74 -12.08
CA LYS A 100 11.30 23.92 -13.19
C LYS A 100 11.89 22.51 -13.18
N ASN A 101 13.17 22.35 -12.82
CA ASN A 101 13.81 21.05 -12.68
C ASN A 101 13.09 20.18 -11.62
N ILE A 102 12.86 20.75 -10.43
CA ILE A 102 12.12 20.08 -9.34
C ILE A 102 10.68 19.76 -9.77
N GLU A 103 9.97 20.73 -10.36
CA GLU A 103 8.60 20.52 -10.84
C GLU A 103 8.51 19.36 -11.84
N ASN A 104 9.42 19.30 -12.82
CA ASN A 104 9.43 18.24 -13.81
C ASN A 104 9.64 16.85 -13.19
N ARG A 105 10.55 16.75 -12.21
CA ARG A 105 10.84 15.48 -11.51
C ARG A 105 9.64 15.00 -10.70
N VAL A 106 8.98 15.91 -9.96
CA VAL A 106 7.80 15.55 -9.16
C VAL A 106 6.61 15.19 -10.05
N ARG A 107 6.39 15.92 -11.15
CA ARG A 107 5.34 15.58 -12.13
C ARG A 107 5.60 14.22 -12.77
N LEU A 108 6.85 13.92 -13.16
CA LEU A 108 7.23 12.60 -13.67
C LEU A 108 6.96 11.51 -12.62
N ALA A 109 7.31 11.75 -11.36
CA ALA A 109 7.04 10.81 -10.27
C ALA A 109 5.53 10.51 -10.14
N HIS A 110 4.67 11.54 -10.19
CA HIS A 110 3.21 11.37 -10.16
C HIS A 110 2.69 10.58 -11.37
N GLN A 111 3.22 10.85 -12.57
CA GLN A 111 2.87 10.10 -13.79
C GLN A 111 3.24 8.62 -13.67
N LEU A 112 4.46 8.30 -13.20
CA LEU A 112 4.91 6.93 -12.98
C LEU A 112 4.07 6.20 -11.92
N LEU A 113 3.66 6.90 -10.85
CA LEU A 113 2.77 6.33 -9.85
C LEU A 113 1.37 6.03 -10.42
N LYS A 114 0.83 6.93 -11.24
CA LYS A 114 -0.44 6.70 -11.95
C LYS A 114 -0.34 5.50 -12.89
N GLN A 115 0.71 5.44 -13.69
CA GLN A 115 0.97 4.32 -14.60
C GLN A 115 1.16 3.00 -13.85
N SER A 116 1.87 3.00 -12.72
CA SER A 116 2.02 1.85 -11.85
C SER A 116 0.66 1.29 -11.39
N LYS A 117 -0.25 2.16 -10.92
CA LYS A 117 -1.60 1.75 -10.51
C LYS A 117 -2.40 1.15 -11.67
N ILE A 118 -2.32 1.75 -12.86
CA ILE A 118 -2.98 1.25 -14.07
C ILE A 118 -2.46 -0.14 -14.42
N ILE A 119 -1.14 -0.34 -14.49
CA ILE A 119 -0.54 -1.64 -14.85
C ILE A 119 -0.87 -2.72 -13.81
N TYR A 120 -0.95 -2.37 -12.52
CA TYR A 120 -1.38 -3.33 -11.49
C TYR A 120 -2.85 -3.74 -11.71
N SER A 121 -3.73 -2.78 -11.98
CA SER A 121 -5.13 -3.05 -12.32
C SER A 121 -5.27 -3.89 -13.59
N GLU A 122 -4.41 -3.67 -14.59
CA GLU A 122 -4.36 -4.51 -15.79
C GLU A 122 -3.93 -5.95 -15.50
N ALA A 123 -3.07 -6.17 -14.49
CA ALA A 123 -2.68 -7.50 -14.06
C ALA A 123 -3.86 -8.25 -13.42
N GLU A 124 -4.61 -7.58 -12.56
CA GLU A 124 -5.85 -8.10 -11.97
C GLU A 124 -6.91 -8.36 -13.05
N ASP A 125 -7.12 -7.43 -13.97
CA ASP A 125 -8.02 -7.59 -15.11
C ASP A 125 -7.64 -8.78 -15.97
N LEU A 126 -6.34 -8.98 -16.24
CA LEU A 126 -5.84 -10.11 -17.00
C LEU A 126 -6.10 -11.43 -16.28
N LEU A 127 -5.84 -11.48 -14.97
CA LEU A 127 -6.16 -12.63 -14.12
C LEU A 127 -7.66 -12.96 -14.21
N LEU A 128 -8.53 -12.00 -13.94
CA LEU A 128 -9.98 -12.23 -13.92
C LEU A 128 -10.52 -12.54 -15.32
N SER A 129 -9.98 -11.95 -16.37
CA SER A 129 -10.34 -12.29 -17.76
C SER A 129 -9.97 -13.73 -18.08
N LYS A 130 -8.78 -14.17 -17.67
CA LYS A 130 -8.33 -15.55 -17.89
C LYS A 130 -9.25 -16.55 -17.22
N LEU A 131 -9.73 -16.24 -16.02
CA LEU A 131 -10.66 -17.08 -15.27
C LEU A 131 -12.12 -16.97 -15.76
N ASN A 132 -12.43 -16.15 -16.77
CA ASN A 132 -13.81 -15.84 -17.20
C ASN A 132 -14.67 -15.19 -16.08
N LEU A 133 -14.03 -14.41 -15.20
CA LEU A 133 -14.63 -13.81 -14.00
C LEU A 133 -14.63 -12.28 -14.01
N LYS A 134 -14.08 -11.63 -15.04
CA LYS A 134 -13.93 -10.16 -15.10
C LYS A 134 -15.26 -9.43 -14.90
N ASP A 135 -16.29 -9.86 -15.61
CA ASP A 135 -17.60 -9.22 -15.59
C ASP A 135 -18.55 -9.79 -14.53
N TRP A 136 -18.04 -10.69 -13.67
CA TRP A 136 -18.84 -11.32 -12.62
C TRP A 136 -19.24 -10.31 -11.54
N GLN A 137 -20.53 -10.30 -11.21
CA GLN A 137 -21.08 -9.50 -10.11
C GLN A 137 -21.79 -10.40 -9.10
N PRO A 138 -21.59 -10.14 -7.79
CA PRO A 138 -22.33 -10.84 -6.75
C PRO A 138 -23.81 -10.43 -6.78
N THR A 139 -24.67 -11.28 -6.24
CA THR A 139 -26.04 -10.87 -5.93
C THR A 139 -26.06 -9.73 -4.89
N GLU A 140 -27.07 -8.86 -4.98
CA GLU A 140 -27.39 -7.85 -3.98
C GLU A 140 -28.35 -8.39 -2.90
N GLU A 141 -28.77 -9.65 -2.99
CA GLU A 141 -29.63 -10.29 -2.00
C GLU A 141 -28.95 -10.39 -0.63
N THR A 142 -29.58 -9.79 0.37
CA THR A 142 -29.08 -9.73 1.75
C THR A 142 -29.74 -10.74 2.69
N ILE A 143 -30.77 -11.46 2.21
CA ILE A 143 -31.53 -12.41 3.01
C ILE A 143 -31.21 -13.82 2.56
N VAL A 144 -30.82 -14.67 3.51
CA VAL A 144 -30.60 -16.10 3.31
C VAL A 144 -31.37 -16.89 4.34
N VAL A 145 -32.04 -17.96 3.88
CA VAL A 145 -32.71 -18.94 4.73
C VAL A 145 -31.99 -20.27 4.56
N LYS A 146 -31.39 -20.78 5.64
CA LYS A 146 -30.79 -22.11 5.72
C LYS A 146 -31.48 -22.91 6.81
N SER A 147 -31.71 -24.19 6.55
CA SER A 147 -32.18 -25.11 7.60
C SER A 147 -31.06 -25.35 8.62
N PHE A 148 -31.41 -25.79 9.84
CA PHE A 148 -30.40 -26.17 10.83
C PHE A 148 -29.46 -27.28 10.32
N ALA A 149 -30.00 -28.20 9.51
CA ALA A 149 -29.23 -29.28 8.90
C ALA A 149 -28.25 -28.78 7.84
N ASP A 150 -28.62 -27.76 7.07
CA ASP A 150 -27.78 -27.20 5.99
C ASP A 150 -26.87 -26.05 6.45
N SER A 151 -26.88 -25.70 7.75
CA SER A 151 -26.09 -24.61 8.32
C SER A 151 -25.15 -25.12 9.41
N TYR A 152 -25.62 -25.12 10.66
CA TYR A 152 -24.80 -25.40 11.82
C TYR A 152 -24.21 -26.81 11.80
N LEU A 153 -24.99 -27.82 11.41
CA LEU A 153 -24.50 -29.20 11.36
C LEU A 153 -23.43 -29.46 10.29
N VAL A 154 -23.30 -28.58 9.29
CA VAL A 154 -22.30 -28.69 8.21
C VAL A 154 -21.05 -27.87 8.51
N SER A 155 -21.22 -26.68 9.08
CA SER A 155 -20.15 -25.68 9.17
C SER A 155 -19.73 -25.34 10.61
N ASP A 156 -20.50 -25.76 11.60
CA ASP A 156 -20.36 -25.36 13.02
C ASP A 156 -20.43 -23.82 13.20
N ARG A 157 -21.14 -23.12 12.30
CA ARG A 157 -21.33 -21.66 12.29
C ARG A 157 -22.78 -21.28 12.55
N PHE A 158 -22.99 -20.14 13.21
CA PHE A 158 -24.31 -19.56 13.49
C PHE A 158 -24.42 -18.09 13.07
N ASP A 159 -23.36 -17.50 12.53
CA ASP A 159 -23.35 -16.13 12.03
C ASP A 159 -23.95 -16.04 10.61
N ALA A 160 -24.80 -15.03 10.38
CA ALA A 160 -25.54 -14.88 9.13
C ALA A 160 -24.63 -14.46 7.96
N GLU A 161 -23.55 -13.73 8.27
CA GLU A 161 -22.55 -13.28 7.34
C GLU A 161 -21.95 -14.45 6.56
N TYR A 162 -21.52 -15.53 7.23
CA TYR A 162 -20.95 -16.72 6.59
C TYR A 162 -21.81 -17.31 5.47
N TYR A 163 -23.14 -17.20 5.58
CA TYR A 163 -24.10 -17.79 4.65
C TYR A 163 -24.57 -16.84 3.54
N GLN A 164 -24.03 -15.62 3.42
CA GLN A 164 -24.41 -14.72 2.32
C GLN A 164 -24.18 -15.38 0.96
N LEU A 165 -25.17 -15.29 0.07
CA LEU A 165 -25.17 -15.96 -1.24
C LEU A 165 -23.99 -15.58 -2.12
N LYS A 166 -23.47 -14.35 -1.99
CA LYS A 166 -22.30 -13.88 -2.74
C LYS A 166 -21.09 -14.81 -2.60
N TYR A 167 -20.94 -15.48 -1.46
CA TYR A 167 -19.83 -16.40 -1.23
C TYR A 167 -20.00 -17.73 -1.95
N GLU A 168 -21.19 -18.34 -1.86
CA GLU A 168 -21.51 -19.59 -2.58
C GLU A 168 -21.45 -19.36 -4.10
N GLN A 169 -21.96 -18.22 -4.58
CA GLN A 169 -21.88 -17.85 -5.99
C GLN A 169 -20.43 -17.64 -6.47
N ALA A 170 -19.60 -16.98 -5.66
CA ALA A 170 -18.19 -16.77 -6.01
C ALA A 170 -17.41 -18.09 -6.04
N GLU A 171 -17.64 -18.98 -5.08
CA GLU A 171 -17.02 -20.31 -5.03
C GLU A 171 -17.45 -21.16 -6.23
N LYS A 172 -18.75 -21.18 -6.56
CA LYS A 172 -19.26 -21.86 -7.75
C LYS A 172 -18.64 -21.30 -9.03
N ALA A 173 -18.56 -19.97 -9.17
CA ALA A 173 -17.94 -19.34 -10.33
C ALA A 173 -16.44 -19.70 -10.46
N LEU A 174 -15.72 -19.84 -9.35
CA LEU A 174 -14.35 -20.36 -9.34
C LEU A 174 -14.27 -21.82 -9.79
N GLN A 175 -15.18 -22.67 -9.30
CA GLN A 175 -15.23 -24.08 -9.72
C GLN A 175 -15.53 -24.22 -11.22
N GLU A 176 -16.32 -23.30 -11.78
CA GLU A 176 -16.71 -23.27 -13.19
C GLU A 176 -15.77 -22.40 -14.08
N CYS A 177 -14.68 -21.86 -13.54
CA CYS A 177 -13.81 -20.89 -14.24
C CYS A 177 -13.00 -21.47 -15.41
N GLY A 178 -13.04 -22.79 -15.61
CA GLY A 178 -12.34 -23.50 -16.69
C GLY A 178 -10.91 -23.92 -16.35
N PHE A 179 -10.46 -23.75 -15.10
CA PHE A 179 -9.16 -24.19 -14.61
C PHE A 179 -9.30 -25.10 -13.39
N PRO A 180 -8.38 -26.06 -13.19
CA PRO A 180 -8.37 -26.84 -11.96
C PRO A 180 -8.09 -25.93 -10.77
N ASN A 181 -8.88 -26.10 -9.71
CA ASN A 181 -8.70 -25.41 -8.44
C ASN A 181 -7.98 -26.32 -7.45
N GLN A 182 -7.03 -25.77 -6.69
CA GLN A 182 -6.38 -26.47 -5.58
C GLN A 182 -6.56 -25.69 -4.29
N ASN A 183 -6.70 -26.40 -3.17
CA ASN A 183 -6.64 -25.79 -1.86
C ASN A 183 -5.25 -25.19 -1.65
N LEU A 184 -5.17 -23.96 -1.12
CA LEU A 184 -3.92 -23.28 -0.86
C LEU A 184 -2.96 -24.14 -0.03
N GLY A 185 -3.50 -24.88 0.95
CA GLY A 185 -2.76 -25.81 1.80
C GLY A 185 -2.01 -26.91 1.06
N SER A 186 -2.48 -27.36 -0.11
CA SER A 186 -1.77 -28.36 -0.92
C SER A 186 -0.60 -27.76 -1.71
N LEU A 187 -0.53 -26.44 -1.84
CA LEU A 187 0.51 -25.71 -2.57
C LEU A 187 1.65 -25.24 -1.67
N ILE A 188 1.45 -25.23 -0.36
CA ILE A 188 2.38 -24.64 0.60
C ILE A 188 2.92 -25.65 1.62
N GLU A 189 4.02 -25.30 2.25
CA GLU A 189 4.49 -25.89 3.50
C GLU A 189 3.56 -25.46 4.67
N PRO A 190 3.59 -26.15 5.83
CA PRO A 190 2.75 -25.81 6.96
C PRO A 190 2.87 -24.33 7.38
N ILE A 191 1.73 -23.65 7.46
CA ILE A 191 1.64 -22.21 7.74
C ILE A 191 2.28 -21.89 9.09
N GLN A 192 3.18 -20.91 9.11
CA GLN A 192 3.79 -20.40 10.34
C GLN A 192 3.25 -19.02 10.69
N ASN A 193 2.88 -18.80 11.95
CA ASN A 193 2.61 -17.45 12.44
C ASN A 193 3.92 -16.79 12.86
N GLY A 194 4.04 -15.48 12.65
CA GLY A 194 5.19 -14.72 13.08
C GLY A 194 5.41 -14.67 14.60
N PHE A 195 6.24 -13.72 15.01
CA PHE A 195 6.73 -13.58 16.38
C PHE A 195 6.10 -12.38 17.08
N ASP A 196 5.61 -12.53 18.32
CA ASP A 196 5.09 -11.40 19.11
C ASP A 196 6.27 -10.69 19.78
N PHE A 197 6.42 -9.39 19.53
CA PHE A 197 7.43 -8.55 20.17
C PHE A 197 6.88 -7.15 20.40
N ARG A 198 7.16 -6.57 21.57
CA ARG A 198 6.50 -5.33 22.03
C ARG A 198 7.45 -4.21 22.42
N GLU A 199 8.76 -4.43 22.37
CA GLU A 199 9.77 -3.42 22.66
C GLU A 199 10.31 -2.88 21.33
N PHE A 200 10.14 -1.59 21.07
CA PHE A 200 10.55 -0.98 19.80
C PHE A 200 11.73 -0.04 20.00
N THR A 201 12.61 0.02 19.00
CA THR A 201 13.85 0.79 19.02
C THR A 201 13.98 1.64 17.74
N GLU A 202 14.83 2.68 17.78
CA GLU A 202 15.10 3.53 16.59
C GLU A 202 16.01 2.82 15.58
N GLU A 203 16.87 1.92 16.07
CA GLU A 203 17.78 1.09 15.30
C GLU A 203 17.48 -0.40 15.54
N GLY A 204 17.96 -1.26 14.65
CA GLY A 204 17.75 -2.70 14.72
C GLY A 204 17.00 -3.26 13.52
N THR A 205 16.41 -4.43 13.71
CA THR A 205 15.79 -5.22 12.65
C THR A 205 14.37 -4.73 12.37
N HIS A 206 13.98 -4.62 11.09
CA HIS A 206 12.61 -4.26 10.75
C HIS A 206 11.63 -5.32 11.25
N TYR A 207 10.65 -4.88 12.02
CA TYR A 207 9.55 -5.71 12.51
C TYR A 207 8.28 -5.39 11.71
N ILE A 208 7.97 -6.28 10.78
CA ILE A 208 6.91 -6.13 9.78
C ILE A 208 5.58 -6.44 10.44
N ARG A 209 4.67 -5.45 10.44
CA ARG A 209 3.32 -5.54 11.00
C ARG A 209 2.27 -5.52 9.90
N VAL A 210 1.04 -5.84 10.27
CA VAL A 210 -0.10 -5.85 9.33
C VAL A 210 -0.29 -4.53 8.56
N GLY A 211 0.10 -3.39 9.16
CA GLY A 211 0.01 -2.08 8.51
C GLY A 211 1.01 -1.86 7.38
N ASP A 212 2.07 -2.67 7.34
CA ASP A 212 3.19 -2.58 6.41
C ASP A 212 2.95 -3.45 5.16
N ILE A 213 1.92 -4.32 5.17
CA ILE A 213 1.53 -5.16 4.03
C ILE A 213 0.27 -4.61 3.39
N LYS A 214 0.40 -4.04 2.18
CA LYS A 214 -0.73 -3.45 1.44
C LYS A 214 -0.54 -3.59 -0.06
N GLN A 215 -1.63 -3.86 -0.78
CA GLN A 215 -1.66 -3.84 -2.25
C GLN A 215 -0.57 -4.71 -2.91
N GLY A 216 -0.40 -5.94 -2.43
CA GLY A 216 0.61 -6.85 -2.98
C GLY A 216 2.07 -6.56 -2.58
N LYS A 217 2.32 -5.53 -1.76
CA LYS A 217 3.67 -5.11 -1.35
C LYS A 217 3.87 -5.08 0.16
N ILE A 218 5.12 -5.26 0.54
CA ILE A 218 5.63 -4.96 1.87
C ILE A 218 6.30 -3.58 1.80
N ASP A 219 5.93 -2.65 2.68
CA ASP A 219 6.51 -1.31 2.75
C ASP A 219 7.21 -1.13 4.10
N THR A 220 8.50 -1.47 4.14
CA THR A 220 9.31 -1.44 5.35
C THR A 220 9.82 -0.04 5.71
N ALA A 221 9.64 0.97 4.84
CA ALA A 221 10.17 2.32 5.05
C ALA A 221 9.65 2.99 6.33
N GLY A 222 8.44 2.62 6.79
CA GLY A 222 7.85 3.08 8.05
C GLY A 222 7.71 1.99 9.11
N ALA A 223 8.29 0.81 8.88
CA ALA A 223 8.20 -0.29 9.83
C ALA A 223 8.97 0.06 11.12
N VAL A 224 8.42 -0.34 12.25
CA VAL A 224 9.12 -0.24 13.54
C VAL A 224 10.30 -1.20 13.56
N LYS A 225 11.30 -0.92 14.39
CA LYS A 225 12.46 -1.79 14.54
C LYS A 225 12.50 -2.41 15.94
N VAL A 226 13.17 -3.54 16.04
CA VAL A 226 13.35 -4.31 17.28
C VAL A 226 14.84 -4.60 17.50
N PRO A 227 15.30 -4.73 18.76
CA PRO A 227 16.70 -4.95 19.08
C PRO A 227 17.18 -6.40 18.86
N ILE A 228 16.31 -7.28 18.40
CA ILE A 228 16.60 -8.68 18.11
C ILE A 228 16.73 -8.91 16.60
N THR A 229 17.35 -10.01 16.22
CA THR A 229 17.46 -10.50 14.85
C THR A 229 16.62 -11.75 14.64
N ILE A 230 16.50 -12.20 13.40
CA ILE A 230 15.81 -13.47 13.10
C ILE A 230 16.48 -14.68 13.78
N ALA A 231 17.79 -14.61 14.07
CA ALA A 231 18.52 -15.68 14.76
C ALA A 231 18.08 -15.84 16.23
N ASP A 232 17.50 -14.81 16.82
CA ASP A 232 16.99 -14.83 18.20
C ASP A 232 15.55 -15.38 18.28
N VAL A 233 14.91 -15.61 17.13
CA VAL A 233 13.53 -16.07 17.04
C VAL A 233 13.50 -17.60 16.97
N ASP A 234 13.04 -18.24 18.05
CA ASP A 234 12.85 -19.70 18.12
C ASP A 234 11.57 -20.15 17.37
N LYS A 235 11.47 -19.78 16.10
CA LYS A 235 10.42 -20.21 15.17
C LYS A 235 10.96 -20.27 13.75
N PRO A 236 10.47 -21.19 12.90
CA PRO A 236 10.87 -21.30 11.50
C PRO A 236 10.19 -20.22 10.62
N VAL A 237 10.37 -18.94 10.96
CA VAL A 237 9.75 -17.78 10.29
C VAL A 237 10.75 -16.89 9.55
N GLY A 238 11.99 -17.36 9.41
CA GLY A 238 13.00 -16.67 8.60
C GLY A 238 12.57 -16.60 7.14
N LEU A 239 12.62 -15.39 6.59
CA LEU A 239 12.06 -15.05 5.28
C LEU A 239 12.99 -15.51 4.15
N GLN A 240 12.37 -15.97 3.06
CA GLN A 240 13.03 -16.35 1.80
C GLN A 240 12.38 -15.63 0.64
N ILE A 241 13.16 -15.37 -0.42
CA ILE A 241 12.62 -14.79 -1.66
C ILE A 241 11.50 -15.69 -2.19
N GLY A 242 10.35 -15.10 -2.49
CA GLY A 242 9.17 -15.83 -2.97
C GLY A 242 8.25 -16.36 -1.88
N ASP A 243 8.59 -16.19 -0.60
CA ASP A 243 7.63 -16.38 0.48
C ASP A 243 6.47 -15.39 0.35
N ILE A 244 5.27 -15.81 0.75
CA ILE A 244 4.08 -14.97 0.74
C ILE A 244 3.71 -14.65 2.19
N LEU A 245 3.58 -13.37 2.50
CA LEU A 245 3.09 -12.89 3.78
C LEU A 245 1.59 -12.59 3.69
N PHE A 246 0.82 -13.12 4.62
CA PHE A 246 -0.63 -12.94 4.69
C PHE A 246 -1.05 -12.33 6.02
N THR A 247 -1.86 -11.28 6.01
CA THR A 247 -2.35 -10.64 7.24
C THR A 247 -3.57 -11.39 7.78
N ARG A 248 -3.45 -11.99 8.97
CA ARG A 248 -4.51 -12.83 9.55
C ARG A 248 -5.43 -12.14 10.54
N LYS A 249 -5.07 -10.96 11.05
CA LYS A 249 -5.82 -10.23 12.10
C LYS A 249 -5.80 -8.73 11.84
N GLY A 250 -6.88 -8.03 12.19
CA GLY A 250 -7.00 -6.58 11.99
C GLY A 250 -7.31 -6.23 10.54
N SER A 251 -6.38 -5.62 9.80
CA SER A 251 -6.52 -5.47 8.33
C SER A 251 -6.20 -6.79 7.65
N PHE A 252 -7.09 -7.76 7.82
CA PHE A 252 -6.95 -9.14 7.32
C PHE A 252 -7.04 -9.21 5.79
N GLY A 253 -6.54 -10.30 5.21
CA GLY A 253 -6.73 -10.62 3.80
C GLY A 253 -5.76 -9.92 2.85
N ASN A 254 -4.80 -9.15 3.34
CA ASN A 254 -3.74 -8.61 2.51
C ASN A 254 -2.64 -9.66 2.33
N SER A 255 -2.18 -9.80 1.09
CA SER A 255 -1.05 -10.67 0.73
C SER A 255 0.06 -9.88 0.04
N ALA A 256 1.32 -10.24 0.29
CA ALA A 256 2.48 -9.69 -0.43
C ALA A 256 3.61 -10.72 -0.53
N VAL A 257 4.46 -10.59 -1.55
CA VAL A 257 5.60 -11.51 -1.76
C VAL A 257 6.88 -10.88 -1.24
N VAL A 258 7.66 -11.67 -0.50
CA VAL A 258 8.98 -11.33 0.01
C VAL A 258 9.98 -11.22 -1.13
N THR A 259 10.75 -10.14 -1.11
CA THR A 259 11.89 -9.89 -1.99
C THR A 259 13.18 -9.86 -1.18
N GLU A 260 14.31 -9.62 -1.85
CA GLU A 260 15.60 -9.39 -1.22
C GLU A 260 15.60 -8.26 -0.17
N LEU A 261 14.67 -7.29 -0.28
CA LEU A 261 14.58 -6.15 0.63
C LEU A 261 14.09 -6.51 2.04
N GLU A 262 13.42 -7.66 2.19
CA GLU A 262 12.77 -8.06 3.44
C GLU A 262 13.44 -9.24 4.15
N LEU A 263 14.50 -9.83 3.59
CA LEU A 263 15.07 -11.10 4.10
C LEU A 263 15.51 -11.06 5.57
N GLU A 264 16.02 -9.91 6.03
CA GLU A 264 16.43 -9.73 7.42
C GLU A 264 15.25 -9.39 8.35
N GLY A 265 14.06 -9.15 7.81
CA GLY A 265 12.89 -8.71 8.57
C GLY A 265 12.29 -9.80 9.45
N ILE A 266 11.70 -9.38 10.58
CA ILE A 266 10.92 -10.25 11.47
C ILE A 266 9.44 -9.94 11.28
N ILE A 267 8.62 -10.95 11.01
CA ILE A 267 7.17 -10.77 10.85
C ILE A 267 6.45 -10.86 12.20
N SER A 268 5.49 -9.97 12.42
CA SER A 268 4.63 -9.97 13.60
C SER A 268 3.74 -11.22 13.69
N SER A 269 3.24 -11.51 14.89
CA SER A 269 2.40 -12.68 15.14
C SER A 269 1.07 -12.66 14.37
N GLU A 270 0.63 -11.49 13.92
CA GLU A 270 -0.57 -11.22 13.12
C GLU A 270 -0.35 -11.48 11.62
N ILE A 271 0.85 -11.89 11.21
CA ILE A 271 1.20 -12.29 9.86
C ILE A 271 1.46 -13.79 9.81
N MET A 272 0.92 -14.42 8.78
CA MET A 272 1.19 -15.81 8.41
C MET A 272 2.20 -15.85 7.28
N LEU A 273 3.21 -16.71 7.41
CA LEU A 273 4.16 -17.06 6.38
C LEU A 273 3.64 -18.25 5.57
N LEU A 274 3.51 -18.07 4.26
CA LEU A 274 3.12 -19.11 3.31
C LEU A 274 4.30 -19.36 2.37
N ARG A 275 4.88 -20.56 2.43
CA ARG A 275 6.01 -20.96 1.60
C ARG A 275 5.58 -22.02 0.62
N LEU A 276 5.84 -21.85 -0.67
CA LEU A 276 5.52 -22.88 -1.66
C LEU A 276 6.30 -24.17 -1.41
N ASN A 277 5.61 -25.30 -1.43
CA ASN A 277 6.27 -26.60 -1.38
C ASN A 277 6.97 -26.91 -2.71
N SER A 278 7.89 -27.89 -2.70
CA SER A 278 8.74 -28.22 -3.86
C SER A 278 7.96 -28.59 -5.13
N ILE A 279 6.78 -29.18 -4.99
CA ILE A 279 5.94 -29.57 -6.14
C ILE A 279 5.31 -28.31 -6.75
N ALA A 280 4.70 -27.47 -5.91
CA ALA A 280 3.99 -26.27 -6.32
C ALA A 280 4.90 -25.23 -7.01
N LYS A 281 6.19 -25.16 -6.65
CA LYS A 281 7.17 -24.26 -7.30
C LYS A 281 7.26 -24.43 -8.82
N SER A 282 6.94 -25.62 -9.34
CA SER A 282 6.91 -25.89 -10.80
C SER A 282 5.57 -25.57 -11.47
N MET A 283 4.52 -25.34 -10.68
CA MET A 283 3.13 -25.23 -11.13
C MET A 283 2.59 -23.81 -11.01
N ILE A 284 3.05 -23.05 -10.02
CA ILE A 284 2.45 -21.76 -9.68
C ILE A 284 3.48 -20.76 -9.13
N LEU A 285 3.32 -19.49 -9.50
CA LEU A 285 4.18 -18.40 -9.05
C LEU A 285 3.63 -17.73 -7.78
N PRO A 286 4.47 -17.36 -6.81
CA PRO A 286 4.01 -16.74 -5.56
C PRO A 286 3.35 -15.38 -5.80
N GLU A 287 3.82 -14.60 -6.78
CA GLU A 287 3.21 -13.31 -7.14
C GLU A 287 1.80 -13.49 -7.73
N TYR A 288 1.55 -14.60 -8.45
CA TYR A 288 0.22 -14.94 -8.95
C TYR A 288 -0.73 -15.28 -7.80
N ILE A 289 -0.31 -16.11 -6.84
CA ILE A 289 -1.11 -16.45 -5.65
C ILE A 289 -1.44 -15.19 -4.87
N SER A 290 -0.44 -14.34 -4.63
CA SER A 290 -0.63 -13.08 -3.91
C SER A 290 -1.60 -12.14 -4.62
N LEU A 291 -1.52 -12.01 -5.96
CA LEU A 291 -2.50 -11.24 -6.73
C LEU A 291 -3.91 -11.84 -6.60
N PHE A 292 -4.04 -13.17 -6.72
CA PHE A 292 -5.35 -13.83 -6.63
C PHE A 292 -5.97 -13.66 -5.24
N ILE A 293 -5.21 -13.85 -4.16
CA ILE A 293 -5.70 -13.63 -2.79
C ILE A 293 -6.21 -12.19 -2.61
N ASN A 294 -5.48 -11.21 -3.15
CA ASN A 294 -5.87 -9.79 -3.10
C ASN A 294 -7.02 -9.42 -4.05
N SER A 295 -7.37 -10.27 -5.01
CA SER A 295 -8.47 -10.04 -5.95
C SER A 295 -9.84 -10.20 -5.28
N LYS A 296 -10.91 -9.76 -5.94
CA LYS A 296 -12.30 -9.93 -5.49
C LYS A 296 -12.62 -11.36 -5.02
N PHE A 297 -12.17 -12.38 -5.76
CA PHE A 297 -12.50 -13.78 -5.48
C PHE A 297 -11.67 -14.38 -4.34
N GLY A 298 -10.38 -14.01 -4.24
CA GLY A 298 -9.56 -14.35 -3.08
C GLY A 298 -10.14 -13.71 -1.82
N TYR A 299 -10.47 -12.42 -1.88
CA TYR A 299 -11.04 -11.68 -0.76
C TYR A 299 -12.38 -12.27 -0.31
N LEU A 300 -13.31 -12.59 -1.21
CA LEU A 300 -14.60 -13.18 -0.84
C LEU A 300 -14.45 -14.54 -0.13
N GLN A 301 -13.48 -15.36 -0.53
CA GLN A 301 -13.19 -16.63 0.16
C GLN A 301 -12.66 -16.40 1.59
N ILE A 302 -11.82 -15.38 1.77
CA ILE A 302 -11.29 -14.99 3.09
C ILE A 302 -12.38 -14.37 3.95
N GLU A 303 -13.12 -13.39 3.43
CA GLU A 303 -14.19 -12.67 4.13
C GLU A 303 -15.23 -13.64 4.70
N ARG A 304 -15.62 -14.67 3.92
CA ARG A 304 -16.53 -15.73 4.37
C ARG A 304 -16.04 -16.46 5.62
N ARG A 305 -14.73 -16.72 5.73
CA ARG A 305 -14.13 -17.59 6.77
C ARG A 305 -13.65 -16.83 7.99
N VAL A 306 -13.54 -15.50 7.87
CA VAL A 306 -13.11 -14.62 8.94
C VAL A 306 -14.16 -14.55 10.04
N HIS A 307 -13.71 -14.49 11.29
CA HIS A 307 -14.58 -14.55 12.46
C HIS A 307 -14.14 -13.59 13.56
N GLY A 308 -15.08 -13.23 14.43
CA GLY A 308 -14.88 -12.33 15.57
C GLY A 308 -15.61 -10.99 15.43
N VAL A 309 -16.13 -10.46 16.54
CA VAL A 309 -16.96 -9.25 16.55
C VAL A 309 -16.09 -7.97 16.63
N ALA A 310 -15.07 -7.97 17.48
CA ALA A 310 -14.18 -6.81 17.69
C ALA A 310 -12.84 -6.94 16.93
N TYR A 311 -12.37 -8.17 16.71
CA TYR A 311 -11.13 -8.46 16.02
C TYR A 311 -11.34 -9.62 15.06
N TYR A 312 -11.60 -9.28 13.81
CA TYR A 312 -11.67 -10.24 12.72
C TYR A 312 -10.35 -11.00 12.57
N SER A 313 -10.46 -12.33 12.52
CA SER A 313 -9.32 -13.23 12.29
C SER A 313 -9.69 -14.42 11.42
N ILE A 314 -8.71 -14.97 10.71
CA ILE A 314 -8.83 -16.25 10.00
C ILE A 314 -7.85 -17.27 10.60
N SER A 315 -8.31 -18.53 10.71
CA SER A 315 -7.48 -19.65 11.16
C SER A 315 -6.55 -20.15 10.06
N GLN A 316 -5.53 -20.92 10.42
CA GLN A 316 -4.63 -21.53 9.43
C GLN A 316 -5.35 -22.59 8.57
N ALA A 317 -6.27 -23.35 9.18
CA ALA A 317 -7.08 -24.33 8.47
C ALA A 317 -7.99 -23.66 7.44
N ASP A 318 -8.69 -22.61 7.85
CA ASP A 318 -9.55 -21.83 6.94
C ASP A 318 -8.76 -21.22 5.78
N LEU A 319 -7.56 -20.69 6.04
CA LEU A 319 -6.70 -20.15 4.98
C LEU A 319 -6.20 -21.26 4.05
N ALA A 320 -5.85 -22.43 4.59
CA ALA A 320 -5.41 -23.58 3.79
C ALA A 320 -6.51 -24.08 2.83
N ASP A 321 -7.79 -23.87 3.17
CA ASP A 321 -8.95 -24.28 2.35
C ASP A 321 -9.36 -23.26 1.27
N VAL A 322 -8.62 -22.15 1.12
CA VAL A 322 -8.84 -21.21 0.02
C VAL A 322 -8.52 -21.88 -1.32
N LEU A 323 -9.46 -21.84 -2.26
CA LEU A 323 -9.28 -22.36 -3.61
C LEU A 323 -8.46 -21.40 -4.46
N ILE A 324 -7.38 -21.92 -5.05
CA ILE A 324 -6.50 -21.23 -5.98
C ILE A 324 -6.64 -21.87 -7.37
N PRO A 325 -7.11 -21.13 -8.39
CA PRO A 325 -7.18 -21.63 -9.76
C PRO A 325 -5.78 -21.71 -10.38
N ILE A 326 -5.44 -22.85 -10.96
CA ILE A 326 -4.13 -23.11 -11.58
C ILE A 326 -4.19 -22.82 -13.08
N VAL A 327 -3.88 -21.57 -13.44
CA VAL A 327 -3.74 -21.11 -14.83
C VAL A 327 -2.39 -21.59 -15.41
N PRO A 328 -2.25 -21.85 -16.72
CA PRO A 328 -0.96 -22.25 -17.32
C PRO A 328 0.18 -21.27 -17.02
N MET A 329 1.38 -21.80 -16.77
CA MET A 329 2.57 -21.02 -16.42
C MET A 329 2.84 -19.82 -17.35
N PRO A 330 2.75 -19.92 -18.69
CA PRO A 330 2.99 -18.77 -19.58
C PRO A 330 2.02 -17.60 -19.38
N ASP A 331 0.80 -17.88 -18.91
CA ASP A 331 -0.17 -16.82 -18.60
C ASP A 331 0.06 -16.25 -17.21
N GLN A 332 0.48 -17.07 -16.23
CA GLN A 332 0.94 -16.59 -14.93
C GLN A 332 2.14 -15.64 -15.09
N GLU A 333 3.14 -16.00 -15.91
CA GLU A 333 4.32 -15.18 -16.18
C GLU A 333 3.96 -13.80 -16.75
N LYS A 334 2.99 -13.71 -17.66
CA LYS A 334 2.50 -12.42 -18.20
C LYS A 334 1.88 -11.55 -17.10
N ILE A 335 1.10 -12.15 -16.21
CA ILE A 335 0.50 -11.48 -15.06
C ILE A 335 1.61 -10.96 -14.13
N VAL A 336 2.56 -11.84 -13.76
CA VAL A 336 3.68 -11.50 -12.89
C VAL A 336 4.57 -10.43 -13.50
N GLN A 337 4.78 -10.43 -14.82
CA GLN A 337 5.51 -9.38 -15.52
C GLN A 337 4.86 -8.01 -15.33
N LYS A 338 3.52 -7.91 -15.46
CA LYS A 338 2.79 -6.66 -15.18
C LYS A 338 2.93 -6.23 -13.72
N ILE A 339 2.82 -7.15 -12.77
CA ILE A 339 3.05 -6.85 -11.34
C ILE A 339 4.45 -6.26 -11.13
N LYS A 340 5.50 -6.92 -11.65
CA LYS A 340 6.89 -6.48 -11.55
C LYS A 340 7.09 -5.09 -12.20
N SER A 341 6.56 -4.86 -13.39
CA SER A 341 6.62 -3.55 -14.05
C SER A 341 5.91 -2.46 -13.25
N SER A 342 4.72 -2.72 -12.73
CA SER A 342 4.01 -1.80 -11.84
C SER A 342 4.85 -1.45 -10.62
N PHE A 343 5.48 -2.46 -10.01
CA PHE A 343 6.26 -2.32 -8.81
C PHE A 343 7.55 -1.52 -9.05
N ALA A 344 8.21 -1.70 -10.18
CA ALA A 344 9.37 -0.92 -10.61
C ALA A 344 9.02 0.56 -10.85
N LEU A 345 7.90 0.85 -11.52
CA LEU A 345 7.44 2.23 -11.71
C LEU A 345 7.11 2.93 -10.39
N LYS A 346 6.49 2.22 -9.43
CA LYS A 346 6.22 2.73 -8.08
C LYS A 346 7.52 3.06 -7.33
N LEU A 347 8.54 2.20 -7.46
CA LEU A 347 9.84 2.42 -6.83
C LEU A 347 10.53 3.65 -7.44
N LYS A 348 10.58 3.74 -8.78
CA LYS A 348 11.15 4.89 -9.49
C LYS A 348 10.44 6.20 -9.15
N SER A 349 9.11 6.15 -8.98
CA SER A 349 8.33 7.29 -8.49
C SER A 349 8.78 7.74 -7.09
N LYS A 350 8.89 6.80 -6.13
CA LYS A 350 9.39 7.10 -4.77
C LYS A 350 10.80 7.69 -4.82
N GLN A 351 11.71 7.12 -5.61
CA GLN A 351 13.09 7.61 -5.77
C GLN A 351 13.11 9.04 -6.31
N LEU A 352 12.34 9.36 -7.35
CA LEU A 352 12.27 10.72 -7.91
C LEU A 352 11.79 11.77 -6.91
N LEU A 353 10.81 11.42 -6.07
CA LEU A 353 10.34 12.32 -5.01
C LEU A 353 11.43 12.56 -3.97
N GLU A 354 12.18 11.52 -3.61
CA GLU A 354 13.28 11.67 -2.64
C GLU A 354 14.48 12.42 -3.20
N ILE A 355 14.85 12.18 -4.46
CA ILE A 355 15.88 12.94 -5.18
C ILE A 355 15.47 14.41 -5.25
N ALA A 356 14.20 14.71 -5.55
CA ALA A 356 13.72 16.09 -5.61
C ALA A 356 13.77 16.77 -4.23
N LYS A 357 13.35 16.09 -3.17
CA LYS A 357 13.42 16.59 -1.79
C LYS A 357 14.85 16.88 -1.37
N THR A 358 15.72 15.88 -1.50
CA THR A 358 17.15 15.97 -1.14
C THR A 358 17.88 16.99 -2.00
N GLY A 359 17.51 17.10 -3.28
CA GLY A 359 18.05 18.11 -4.19
C GLY A 359 17.75 19.54 -3.73
N VAL A 360 16.54 19.79 -3.21
CA VAL A 360 16.22 21.09 -2.61
C VAL A 360 17.05 21.34 -1.35
N GLU A 361 17.22 20.34 -0.49
CA GLU A 361 18.05 20.44 0.73
C GLU A 361 19.50 20.76 0.37
N ARG A 362 20.10 20.02 -0.57
CA ARG A 362 21.46 20.27 -1.06
C ARG A 362 21.63 21.64 -1.69
N ALA A 363 20.64 22.14 -2.43
CA ALA A 363 20.72 23.47 -3.04
C ALA A 363 20.74 24.59 -1.98
N ILE A 364 20.11 24.36 -0.82
CA ILE A 364 20.14 25.28 0.32
C ILE A 364 21.49 25.20 1.06
N GLU A 365 22.05 23.99 1.20
CA GLU A 365 23.31 23.74 1.91
C GLU A 365 24.55 24.14 1.12
N THR A 366 24.48 24.06 -0.21
CA THR A 366 25.61 24.27 -1.12
C THR A 366 25.24 25.30 -2.18
N ASP A 367 24.94 24.86 -3.40
CA ASP A 367 24.53 25.68 -4.53
C ASP A 367 23.69 24.86 -5.53
N GLU A 368 23.03 25.56 -6.46
CA GLU A 368 22.13 24.93 -7.43
C GLU A 368 22.85 23.99 -8.40
N ALA A 369 24.09 24.29 -8.78
CA ALA A 369 24.84 23.47 -9.73
C ALA A 369 25.26 22.15 -9.08
N THR A 370 25.79 22.20 -7.85
CA THR A 370 26.14 21.02 -7.06
C THR A 370 24.92 20.13 -6.82
N ALA A 371 23.79 20.70 -6.42
CA ALA A 371 22.55 19.94 -6.22
C ALA A 371 22.02 19.33 -7.52
N THR A 372 22.06 20.06 -8.63
CA THR A 372 21.59 19.57 -9.94
C THR A 372 22.46 18.43 -10.45
N ASN A 373 23.78 18.53 -10.32
CA ASN A 373 24.70 17.48 -10.71
C ASN A 373 24.45 16.20 -9.90
N TRP A 374 24.29 16.33 -8.58
CA TRP A 374 23.94 15.20 -7.72
C TRP A 374 22.62 14.55 -8.13
N MET A 375 21.56 15.33 -8.35
CA MET A 375 20.25 14.79 -8.78
C MET A 375 20.28 14.09 -10.15
N ASN A 376 21.22 14.47 -11.02
CA ASN A 376 21.38 13.81 -12.33
C ASN A 376 22.15 12.50 -12.19
N GLN A 377 23.19 12.45 -11.36
CA GLN A 377 23.94 11.22 -11.07
C GLN A 377 23.03 10.12 -10.48
N GLN A 378 22.12 10.48 -9.56
CA GLN A 378 21.17 9.53 -8.97
C GLN A 378 20.12 8.96 -9.95
N LEU A 379 20.08 9.40 -11.20
CA LEU A 379 19.20 8.86 -12.24
C LEU A 379 19.93 7.95 -13.24
N GLU A 380 21.27 7.96 -13.23
CA GLU A 380 22.11 7.14 -14.10
C GLU A 380 22.40 5.76 -13.48
N ASP A 381 22.33 5.67 -12.14
CA ASP A 381 22.34 4.45 -11.32
C ASP A 381 20.93 3.87 -11.16
#